data_AF-A0A929ZCN4-F1
#
_entry.id   AF-A0A929ZCN4-F1
#
_cell.length_a   1.000
_cell.length_b   1.000
_cell.length_c   1.000
_cell.angle_alpha   90.00
_cell.angle_beta   90.00
_cell.angle_gamma   90.00
#
_symmetry.space_group_name_H-M   'P 1'
#
loop_
_entity.id
_entity.type
_entity.pdbx_description
1 polymer ?
#
loop_
_entity_poly.entity_id
_entity_poly.type
_entity_poly.pdbx_seq_one_letter_code
_entity_poly.pdbx_strand_id
1 'polypeptide(L)'
;MTKGRCIAIALIATWYIVFPFLLIDTGSAMFLLLIVNPVLSLLGGWIYGRLRGFDWLILWLVVFLFIPIIYFHMDGQWDCMIYPGIYIVVMSLGMVVGKIFQKKKVV
;
A
#
# COMPACT_ATOMS: atom_id res chain seq x y z
N MET A 1 14.73 6.08 -12.25
CA MET A 1 13.69 6.22 -11.20
C MET A 1 13.83 7.56 -10.51
N THR A 2 12.75 8.32 -10.30
CA THR A 2 12.82 9.61 -9.61
C THR A 2 12.93 9.42 -8.09
N LYS A 3 13.69 10.25 -7.37
CA LYS A 3 13.93 10.12 -5.91
C LYS A 3 12.67 9.84 -5.08
N GLY A 4 11.57 10.54 -5.36
CA GLY A 4 10.30 10.34 -4.63
C GLY A 4 9.66 8.95 -4.83
N ARG A 5 9.86 8.34 -6.00
CA ARG A 5 9.40 6.96 -6.25
C ARG A 5 10.25 5.94 -5.48
N CYS A 6 11.56 6.14 -5.39
CA CYS A 6 12.43 5.28 -4.58
C CYS A 6 12.05 5.32 -3.10
N ILE A 7 11.75 6.52 -2.57
CA ILE A 7 11.31 6.68 -1.18
C ILE A 7 9.99 5.94 -0.93
N ALA A 8 9.01 6.10 -1.83
CA ALA A 8 7.73 5.39 -1.71
C ALA A 8 7.91 3.87 -1.74
N ILE A 9 8.72 3.35 -2.66
CA ILE A 9 9.05 1.93 -2.74
C ILE A 9 9.69 1.45 -1.44
N ALA A 10 10.66 2.20 -0.90
CA ALA A 10 11.32 1.86 0.35
C ALA A 10 10.33 1.81 1.52
N LEU A 11 9.46 2.82 1.68
CA LEU A 11 8.46 2.86 2.75
C LEU A 11 7.45 1.71 2.65
N ILE A 12 6.96 1.43 1.44
CA ILE A 12 6.03 0.31 1.19
C ILE A 12 6.71 -1.02 1.50
N ALA A 13 7.94 -1.23 1.02
CA ALA A 13 8.71 -2.44 1.28
C ALA A 13 8.97 -2.62 2.78
N THR A 14 9.41 -1.57 3.49
CA THR A 14 9.61 -1.62 4.94
C THR A 14 8.31 -1.96 5.66
N TRP A 15 7.18 -1.36 5.28
CA TRP A 15 5.89 -1.70 5.89
C TRP A 15 5.54 -3.17 5.69
N TYR A 16 5.64 -3.70 4.47
CA TYR A 16 5.32 -5.10 4.19
C TYR A 16 6.35 -6.11 4.75
N ILE A 17 7.53 -5.66 5.16
CA ILE A 17 8.48 -6.46 5.94
C ILE A 17 8.07 -6.49 7.42
N VAL A 18 7.62 -5.37 7.99
CA VAL A 18 7.30 -5.24 9.42
C VAL A 18 5.90 -5.75 9.77
N PHE A 19 4.90 -5.37 8.97
CA PHE A 19 3.50 -5.75 9.08
C PHE A 19 3.25 -7.23 9.43
N PRO A 20 3.85 -8.22 8.76
CA PRO A 20 3.59 -9.64 9.07
C PRO A 20 3.98 -10.04 10.49
N PHE A 21 5.00 -9.42 11.08
CA PHE A 21 5.40 -9.70 12.47
C PHE A 21 4.43 -9.14 13.51
N LEU A 22 3.48 -8.31 13.10
CA LEU A 22 2.44 -7.75 13.95
C LEU A 22 1.16 -8.62 13.96
N LEU A 23 1.10 -9.68 13.16
CA LEU A 23 -0.01 -10.63 13.09
C LEU A 23 0.08 -11.67 14.22
N ILE A 24 0.01 -11.21 15.47
CA ILE A 24 0.26 -12.03 16.67
C ILE A 24 -0.94 -12.94 16.99
N ASP A 25 -2.15 -12.42 16.79
CA ASP A 25 -3.42 -13.08 17.10
C ASP A 25 -4.48 -12.69 16.07
N THR A 26 -5.62 -13.37 16.07
CA THR A 26 -6.69 -13.10 15.11
C THR A 26 -7.23 -11.67 15.22
N GLY A 27 -7.34 -11.12 16.42
CA GLY A 27 -7.83 -9.76 16.64
C GLY A 27 -6.88 -8.72 16.07
N SER A 28 -5.58 -8.84 16.36
CA SER A 28 -4.55 -7.95 15.81
C SER A 28 -4.44 -8.07 14.29
N ALA A 29 -4.53 -9.29 13.74
CA ALA A 29 -4.56 -9.51 12.30
C ALA A 29 -5.76 -8.82 11.64
N MET A 30 -6.98 -9.01 12.17
CA MET A 30 -8.19 -8.38 11.63
C MET A 30 -8.13 -6.86 11.71
N PHE A 31 -7.64 -6.30 12.81
CA PHE A 31 -7.46 -4.86 12.94
C PHE A 31 -6.48 -4.29 11.90
N LEU A 32 -5.34 -4.94 11.71
CA LEU A 32 -4.33 -4.47 10.77
C LEU A 32 -4.82 -4.60 9.31
N LEU A 33 -5.49 -5.70 8.97
CA LEU A 33 -6.00 -5.95 7.62
C LEU A 33 -7.17 -5.04 7.24
N LEU A 34 -8.11 -4.83 8.16
CA LEU A 34 -9.36 -4.14 7.86
C LEU A 34 -9.31 -2.63 8.09
N ILE A 35 -8.42 -2.15 8.97
CA ILE A 35 -8.35 -0.74 9.35
C ILE A 35 -7.01 -0.14 8.97
N VAL A 36 -5.90 -0.67 9.50
CA VAL A 36 -4.59 -0.02 9.36
C VAL A 36 -4.12 0.00 7.91
N ASN A 37 -4.12 -1.15 7.23
CA ASN A 37 -3.66 -1.24 5.85
C ASN A 37 -4.50 -0.41 4.86
N PRO A 38 -5.86 -0.40 4.92
CA PRO A 38 -6.66 0.50 4.09
C PRO A 38 -6.38 1.98 4.35
N VAL A 39 -6.25 2.40 5.60
CA VAL A 39 -5.94 3.80 5.96
C VAL A 39 -4.56 4.19 5.44
N LEU A 40 -3.53 3.36 5.66
CA LEU A 40 -2.18 3.59 5.14
C LEU A 40 -2.14 3.61 3.62
N SER A 41 -2.92 2.74 2.97
CA SER A 41 -3.06 2.71 1.51
C SER A 41 -3.66 4.01 0.99
N LEU A 42 -4.73 4.51 1.61
CA LEU A 42 -5.37 5.78 1.23
C LEU A 42 -4.42 6.97 1.43
N LEU A 43 -3.82 7.09 2.63
CA LEU A 43 -2.92 8.20 2.97
C LEU A 43 -1.65 8.16 2.14
N GLY A 44 -1.04 6.98 1.99
CA GLY A 44 0.14 6.78 1.14
C GLY A 44 -0.15 7.10 -0.32
N GLY A 45 -1.29 6.63 -0.84
CA GLY A 45 -1.78 6.99 -2.17
C GLY A 45 -1.97 8.49 -2.33
N TRP A 46 -2.61 9.16 -1.37
CA TRP A 46 -2.84 10.61 -1.40
C TRP A 46 -1.56 11.43 -1.39
N ILE A 47 -0.64 11.13 -0.48
CA ILE A 47 0.67 11.81 -0.39
C ILE A 47 1.46 11.57 -1.68
N TYR A 48 1.53 10.32 -2.15
CA TYR A 48 2.25 9.97 -3.37
C TYR A 48 1.64 10.65 -4.60
N GLY A 49 0.31 10.61 -4.72
CA GLY A 49 -0.46 11.24 -5.79
C GLY A 49 -0.21 12.73 -5.89
N ARG A 50 -0.10 13.43 -4.76
CA ARG A 50 0.23 14.86 -4.73
C ARG A 50 1.64 15.16 -5.24
N LEU A 51 2.59 14.25 -5.02
CA LEU A 51 3.99 14.43 -5.40
C LEU A 51 4.29 13.97 -6.83
N ARG A 52 3.62 12.93 -7.31
CA ARG A 52 3.96 12.20 -8.56
C ARG A 52 2.76 11.88 -9.44
N GLY A 53 1.55 12.01 -8.96
CA GLY A 53 0.34 11.55 -9.64
C GLY A 53 0.13 10.04 -9.50
N PHE A 54 -0.60 9.48 -10.45
CA PHE A 54 -0.97 8.06 -10.48
C PHE A 54 0.20 7.20 -11.00
N ASP A 55 0.55 6.11 -10.30
CA ASP A 55 1.63 5.20 -10.70
C ASP A 55 1.25 3.73 -10.49
N TRP A 56 1.11 2.99 -11.61
CA TRP A 56 0.79 1.57 -11.62
C TRP A 56 1.85 0.69 -10.96
N LEU A 57 3.13 1.08 -11.03
CA LEU A 57 4.22 0.31 -10.44
C LEU A 57 4.04 0.18 -8.92
N ILE A 58 3.61 1.27 -8.27
CA ILE A 58 3.38 1.32 -6.84
C ILE A 58 2.20 0.42 -6.45
N LEU A 59 1.13 0.41 -7.25
CA LEU A 59 -0.02 -0.46 -7.01
C LEU A 59 0.38 -1.94 -7.13
N TRP A 60 1.06 -2.32 -8.21
CA TRP A 60 1.51 -3.71 -8.38
C TRP A 60 2.49 -4.15 -7.29
N LEU A 61 3.38 -3.25 -6.84
CA LEU A 61 4.30 -3.54 -5.75
C LEU A 61 3.55 -3.95 -4.47
N VAL A 62 2.46 -3.27 -4.13
CA VAL A 62 1.62 -3.62 -2.97
C VAL A 62 1.08 -5.05 -3.08
N VAL A 63 0.57 -5.44 -4.25
CA VAL A 63 0.06 -6.81 -4.46
C VAL A 63 1.18 -7.84 -4.36
N PHE A 64 2.30 -7.61 -5.05
CA PHE A 64 3.41 -8.55 -5.07
C PHE A 64 4.05 -8.76 -3.70
N LEU A 65 4.19 -7.70 -2.90
CA LEU A 65 4.74 -7.81 -1.55
C LEU A 65 3.80 -8.50 -0.57
N PHE A 66 2.50 -8.57 -0.87
CA PHE A 66 1.54 -9.28 -0.02
C PHE A 66 1.61 -10.81 -0.19
N ILE A 67 2.01 -11.30 -1.37
CA ILE A 67 2.14 -12.75 -1.66
C ILE A 67 3.03 -13.49 -0.64
N PRO A 68 4.27 -13.06 -0.35
CA PRO A 68 5.09 -13.75 0.64
C PRO A 68 4.50 -13.70 2.05
N ILE A 69 3.71 -12.68 2.39
CA ILE A 69 3.06 -12.59 3.70
C ILE A 69 2.01 -13.69 3.85
N ILE A 70 1.18 -13.92 2.82
CA ILE A 70 0.21 -15.02 2.85
C ILE A 70 0.92 -16.36 3.05
N TYR A 71 1.98 -16.59 2.27
CA TYR A 71 2.69 -17.86 2.29
C TYR A 71 3.40 -18.13 3.63
N PHE A 72 4.08 -17.13 4.20
CA PHE A 72 4.92 -17.32 5.39
C PHE A 72 4.23 -16.98 6.73
N HIS A 73 3.20 -16.13 6.74
CA HIS A 73 2.62 -15.59 7.99
C HIS A 73 1.10 -15.75 8.09
N MET A 74 0.44 -16.32 7.08
CA MET A 74 -1.00 -16.59 7.11
C MET A 74 -1.32 -18.04 6.71
N ASP A 75 -0.39 -18.97 6.95
CA ASP A 75 -0.52 -20.40 6.67
C ASP A 75 -0.95 -20.73 5.22
N GLY A 76 -0.60 -19.87 4.26
CA GLY A 76 -0.96 -20.08 2.85
C GLY A 76 -2.45 -19.87 2.54
N GLN A 77 -3.19 -19.13 3.37
CA GLN A 77 -4.60 -18.77 3.11
C GLN A 77 -4.75 -17.81 1.93
N TRP A 78 -4.80 -18.36 0.71
CA TRP A 78 -4.84 -17.58 -0.53
C TRP A 78 -6.09 -16.70 -0.70
N ASP A 79 -7.19 -17.00 0.00
CA ASP A 79 -8.39 -16.15 0.03
C ASP A 79 -8.09 -14.73 0.54
N CYS A 80 -7.01 -14.57 1.34
CA CYS A 80 -6.52 -13.27 1.79
C CYS A 80 -5.99 -12.37 0.65
N MET A 81 -5.89 -12.87 -0.60
CA MET A 81 -5.57 -12.03 -1.77
C MET A 81 -6.63 -10.96 -2.07
N ILE A 82 -7.85 -11.08 -1.50
CA ILE A 82 -8.85 -10.01 -1.57
C ILE A 82 -8.34 -8.69 -0.94
N TYR A 83 -7.52 -8.78 0.11
CA TYR A 83 -7.01 -7.62 0.84
C TYR A 83 -6.12 -6.71 0.00
N PRO A 84 -5.01 -7.19 -0.62
CA PRO A 84 -4.19 -6.33 -1.49
C PRO A 84 -4.99 -5.80 -2.69
N GLY A 85 -5.99 -6.53 -3.18
CA GLY A 85 -6.95 -6.03 -4.19
C GLY A 85 -7.71 -4.79 -3.71
N ILE A 86 -8.27 -4.84 -2.49
CA ILE A 86 -8.92 -3.68 -1.86
C ILE A 86 -7.91 -2.55 -1.64
N TYR A 87 -6.70 -2.86 -1.15
CA TYR A 87 -5.68 -1.86 -0.85
C TYR A 87 -5.25 -1.07 -2.09
N ILE A 88 -5.07 -1.72 -3.25
CA ILE A 88 -4.72 -0.98 -4.47
C ILE A 88 -5.87 -0.12 -4.97
N VAL A 89 -7.13 -0.54 -4.80
CA VAL A 89 -8.30 0.30 -5.14
C VAL A 89 -8.32 1.53 -4.24
N VAL A 90 -8.21 1.35 -2.92
CA VAL A 90 -8.17 2.46 -1.95
C VAL A 90 -6.97 3.38 -2.19
N MET A 91 -5.79 2.83 -2.45
CA MET A 91 -4.59 3.59 -2.76
C MET A 91 -4.74 4.37 -4.07
N SER A 92 -5.36 3.78 -5.09
CA SER A 92 -5.61 4.42 -6.37
C SER A 92 -6.53 5.64 -6.22
N LEU A 93 -7.58 5.55 -5.39
CA LEU A 93 -8.43 6.69 -5.03
C LEU A 93 -7.61 7.79 -4.36
N GLY A 94 -6.77 7.42 -3.39
CA GLY A 94 -5.81 8.33 -2.77
C GLY A 94 -4.95 9.04 -3.82
N MET A 95 -4.34 8.29 -4.73
CA MET A 95 -3.49 8.86 -5.79
C MET A 95 -4.23 9.82 -6.71
N VAL A 96 -5.46 9.47 -7.13
CA VAL A 96 -6.31 10.32 -7.97
C VAL A 96 -6.62 11.63 -7.24
N VAL A 97 -7.10 11.54 -5.99
CA VAL A 97 -7.39 12.72 -5.17
C VAL A 97 -6.14 13.55 -4.96
N GLY A 98 -5.01 12.93 -4.62
CA GLY A 98 -3.73 13.62 -4.40
C GLY A 98 -3.26 14.38 -5.64
N LYS A 99 -3.42 13.76 -6.82
CA LYS A 99 -3.07 14.38 -8.10
C LYS A 99 -3.86 15.65 -8.38
N ILE A 100 -5.13 15.73 -7.96
CA ILE A 100 -5.95 16.95 -8.12
C ILE A 100 -5.32 18.14 -7.36
N PHE A 101 -4.69 17.87 -6.20
CA PHE A 101 -3.99 18.88 -5.39
C PHE A 101 -2.52 19.09 -5.80
N GLN A 102 -2.07 18.47 -6.89
CA GLN A 102 -0.72 18.67 -7.39
C GLN A 102 -0.60 20.09 -7.94
N LYS A 103 0.19 20.93 -7.28
CA LYS A 103 0.50 22.28 -7.80
C LYS A 103 1.14 22.11 -9.19
N LYS A 104 0.53 22.69 -10.22
CA LYS A 104 1.21 22.83 -11.52
C LYS A 104 2.52 23.57 -11.27
N LYS A 105 3.64 22.95 -11.63
CA LYS A 105 4.89 23.71 -11.79
C LYS A 105 4.64 24.67 -12.95
N VAL A 106 4.52 25.95 -12.66
CA VAL A 106 4.69 27.00 -13.66
C VAL A 106 6.15 26.88 -14.07
N VAL A 107 6.39 26.37 -15.26
CA VAL A 107 7.72 26.31 -15.88
C VAL A 107 7.94 27.63 -16.59
#